data_AF-R5LTA4-F1
#
_entry.id   AF-R5LTA4-F1
#
_cell.length_a   1.000
_cell.length_b   1.000
_cell.length_c   1.000
_cell.angle_alpha   90.00
_cell.angle_beta   90.00
_cell.angle_gamma   90.00
#
_symmetry.space_group_name_H-M   'P 1'
#
loop_
_entity.id
_entity.type
_entity.pdbx_description
1 polymer ?
#
loop_
_entity_poly.entity_id
_entity_poly.type
_entity_poly.pdbx_seq_one_letter_code
_entity_poly.pdbx_strand_id
1 'polypeptide(L)'
;MTNEEIRLISDYRIVIAGSTDFTNNIKTELYKSGFKSITIISSTYWYPDTVSVDMIIEYVGDCISGLKDNISIPIIYPFDFVYGAGAIVIKPDDKNELHHKSDMRFWVAEYMAGYCAFWNIEGCEWLYSALSAIREGKTSEAALKTAAHVCARIAVNIAVNRKVKYFPKFYLCRNLD
;
A
#
# COMPACT_ATOMS: atom_id res chain seq x y z
N MET A 1 -19.09 3.55 -12.20
CA MET A 1 -17.93 3.02 -12.96
C MET A 1 -18.41 2.82 -14.39
N THR A 2 -17.70 3.33 -15.39
CA THR A 2 -18.10 3.17 -16.80
C THR A 2 -17.70 1.78 -17.33
N ASN A 3 -18.28 1.35 -18.46
CA ASN A 3 -17.89 0.08 -19.10
C ASN A 3 -16.40 0.08 -19.50
N GLU A 4 -15.86 1.24 -19.88
CA GLU A 4 -14.46 1.42 -20.19
C GLU A 4 -13.58 1.23 -18.94
N GLU A 5 -13.95 1.86 -17.82
CA GLU A 5 -13.25 1.68 -16.54
C GLU A 5 -13.25 0.21 -16.08
N ILE A 6 -14.38 -0.49 -16.22
CA ILE A 6 -14.48 -1.92 -15.89
C ILE A 6 -13.51 -2.75 -16.74
N ARG A 7 -13.39 -2.44 -18.04
CA ARG A 7 -12.46 -3.13 -18.94
C ARG A 7 -11.01 -2.85 -18.55
N LEU A 8 -10.65 -1.58 -18.32
CA LEU A 8 -9.30 -1.19 -17.89
C LEU A 8 -8.87 -1.94 -16.63
N ILE A 9 -9.76 -2.02 -15.63
CA ILE A 9 -9.50 -2.73 -14.37
C ILE A 9 -9.34 -4.25 -14.61
N SER A 10 -10.20 -4.84 -15.44
CA SER A 10 -10.17 -6.28 -15.76
C SER A 10 -8.87 -6.69 -16.46
N ASP A 11 -8.34 -5.83 -17.33
CA ASP A 11 -7.15 -6.10 -18.14
C ASP A 11 -5.84 -5.76 -17.37
N TYR A 12 -5.94 -5.04 -16.26
CA TYR A 12 -4.80 -4.60 -15.44
C TYR A 12 -4.12 -5.76 -14.70
N ARG A 13 -2.78 -5.82 -14.77
CA ARG A 13 -1.97 -6.90 -14.19
C ARG A 13 -1.26 -6.41 -12.94
N ILE A 14 -1.60 -7.01 -11.81
CA ILE A 14 -1.09 -6.63 -10.50
C ILE A 14 -0.21 -7.74 -9.95
N VAL A 15 0.96 -7.36 -9.43
CA VAL A 15 1.73 -8.23 -8.55
C VAL A 15 1.55 -7.78 -7.11
N ILE A 16 1.27 -8.72 -6.22
CA ILE A 16 1.28 -8.54 -4.78
C ILE A 16 2.49 -9.28 -4.21
N ALA A 17 3.38 -8.56 -3.55
CA ALA A 17 4.53 -9.12 -2.84
C ALA A 17 4.36 -8.94 -1.33
N GLY A 18 4.64 -9.98 -0.55
CA GLY A 18 4.55 -9.93 0.92
C GLY A 18 4.12 -11.25 1.57
N SER A 19 3.79 -11.20 2.86
CA SER A 19 3.37 -12.38 3.63
C SER A 19 1.99 -12.91 3.22
N THR A 20 1.79 -14.22 3.31
CA THR A 20 0.64 -14.93 2.72
C THR A 20 -0.72 -14.49 3.26
N ASP A 21 -0.83 -14.20 4.55
CA ASP A 21 -2.13 -13.96 5.18
C ASP A 21 -2.69 -12.58 4.82
N PHE A 22 -1.83 -11.56 4.74
CA PHE A 22 -2.25 -10.22 4.36
C PHE A 22 -2.41 -10.07 2.84
N THR A 23 -1.54 -10.69 2.04
CA THR A 23 -1.65 -10.66 0.58
C THR A 23 -2.96 -11.26 0.08
N ASN A 24 -3.55 -12.23 0.80
CA ASN A 24 -4.87 -12.76 0.52
C ASN A 24 -6.01 -11.74 0.76
N ASN A 25 -5.91 -10.89 1.79
CA ASN A 25 -6.88 -9.82 2.03
C ASN A 25 -6.86 -8.79 0.89
N ILE A 26 -5.67 -8.37 0.45
CA ILE A 26 -5.49 -7.49 -0.70
C ILE A 26 -6.10 -8.13 -1.96
N LYS A 27 -5.76 -9.39 -2.25
CA LYS A 27 -6.28 -10.13 -3.40
C LYS A 27 -7.81 -10.13 -3.41
N THR A 28 -8.42 -10.36 -2.26
CA THR A 28 -9.88 -10.38 -2.09
C THR A 28 -10.50 -9.03 -2.42
N GLU A 29 -9.95 -7.94 -1.89
CA GLU A 29 -10.46 -6.58 -2.17
C GLU A 29 -10.24 -6.15 -3.63
N LEU A 30 -9.13 -6.57 -4.26
CA LEU A 30 -8.90 -6.34 -5.69
C LEU A 30 -9.89 -7.09 -6.58
N TYR A 31 -10.21 -8.36 -6.27
CA TYR A 31 -11.25 -9.09 -7.01
C TYR A 31 -12.61 -8.43 -6.88
N LYS A 32 -13.00 -7.99 -5.68
CA LYS A 32 -14.25 -7.23 -5.47
C LYS A 32 -14.28 -5.94 -6.28
N SER A 33 -13.12 -5.35 -6.54
CA SER A 33 -12.95 -4.13 -7.32
C SER A 33 -12.93 -4.37 -8.85
N GLY A 34 -12.90 -5.63 -9.30
CA GLY A 34 -12.99 -6.02 -10.71
C GLY A 34 -11.67 -6.49 -11.35
N PHE A 35 -10.55 -6.48 -10.61
CA PHE A 35 -9.27 -6.96 -11.12
C PHE A 35 -9.30 -8.47 -11.32
N LYS A 36 -8.68 -8.96 -12.40
CA LYS A 36 -8.67 -10.41 -12.72
C LYS A 36 -7.27 -11.01 -12.77
N SER A 37 -6.28 -10.25 -13.22
CA SER A 37 -4.90 -10.71 -13.37
C SER A 37 -4.06 -10.30 -12.17
N ILE A 38 -4.01 -11.18 -11.16
CA ILE A 38 -3.30 -10.94 -9.90
C ILE A 38 -2.32 -12.08 -9.63
N THR A 39 -1.04 -11.76 -9.52
CA THR A 39 0.03 -12.69 -9.16
C THR A 39 0.49 -12.40 -7.73
N ILE A 40 0.58 -13.43 -6.88
CA ILE A 40 1.14 -13.30 -5.53
C ILE A 40 2.54 -13.88 -5.52
N ILE A 41 3.48 -13.13 -4.95
CA ILE A 41 4.86 -13.55 -4.78
C ILE A 41 5.19 -13.51 -3.29
N SER A 42 5.55 -14.67 -2.75
CA SER A 42 5.93 -14.83 -1.34
C SER A 42 7.43 -14.62 -1.08
N SER A 43 8.25 -14.48 -2.13
CA SER A 43 9.69 -14.22 -1.98
C SER A 43 9.98 -12.73 -1.82
N THR A 44 10.94 -12.41 -0.95
CA THR A 44 11.53 -11.07 -0.78
C THR A 44 12.48 -10.70 -1.92
N TYR A 45 12.71 -11.59 -2.88
CA TYR A 45 13.50 -11.34 -4.08
C TYR A 45 12.67 -11.70 -5.29
N TRP A 46 12.19 -10.70 -6.01
CA TRP A 46 11.51 -10.91 -7.28
C TRP A 46 11.77 -9.74 -8.21
N TYR A 47 11.75 -10.03 -9.51
CA TYR A 47 12.14 -9.09 -10.55
C TYR A 47 10.91 -8.76 -11.39
N PRO A 48 10.42 -7.51 -11.39
CA PRO A 48 9.31 -7.12 -12.25
C PRO A 48 9.67 -7.22 -13.74
N ASP A 49 10.97 -7.18 -14.10
CA ASP A 49 11.44 -7.23 -15.49
C ASP A 49 11.14 -8.56 -16.23
N THR A 50 10.69 -9.61 -15.53
CA THR A 50 10.42 -10.92 -16.13
C THR A 50 8.93 -11.15 -16.42
N VAL A 51 8.05 -10.26 -15.96
CA VAL A 51 6.60 -10.37 -16.14
C VAL A 51 6.08 -9.01 -16.58
N SER A 52 5.24 -8.97 -17.61
CA SER A 52 4.60 -7.72 -18.00
C SER A 52 3.53 -7.37 -16.96
N VAL A 53 3.84 -6.40 -16.09
CA VAL A 53 3.09 -6.00 -14.90
C VAL A 53 2.78 -4.51 -15.00
N ASP A 54 1.59 -4.09 -14.57
CA ASP A 54 1.13 -2.69 -14.65
C ASP A 54 1.18 -1.97 -13.30
N MET A 55 1.30 -2.70 -12.18
CA MET A 55 1.45 -2.17 -10.83
C MET A 55 1.99 -3.22 -9.86
N ILE A 56 2.74 -2.74 -8.88
CA ILE A 56 3.19 -3.52 -7.74
C ILE A 56 2.45 -3.07 -6.48
N ILE A 57 2.05 -4.04 -5.66
CA ILE A 57 1.63 -3.82 -4.28
C ILE A 57 2.61 -4.60 -3.40
N GLU A 58 3.37 -3.90 -2.56
CA GLU A 58 4.35 -4.54 -1.69
C GLU A 58 3.99 -4.31 -0.22
N TYR A 59 3.63 -5.40 0.46
CA TYR A 59 3.47 -5.40 1.89
C TYR A 59 4.74 -5.90 2.57
N VAL A 60 5.45 -4.97 3.19
CA VAL A 60 6.75 -5.24 3.81
C VAL A 60 6.61 -5.62 5.29
N GLY A 61 5.56 -5.17 5.98
CA GLY A 61 5.47 -5.30 7.44
C GLY A 61 6.69 -4.66 8.12
N ASP A 62 7.38 -5.42 8.97
CA ASP A 62 8.59 -4.98 9.67
C ASP A 62 9.89 -5.35 8.90
N CYS A 63 9.78 -5.88 7.69
CA CYS A 63 10.94 -6.25 6.87
C CYS A 63 11.51 -5.05 6.09
N ILE A 64 12.48 -5.33 5.23
CA ILE A 64 12.98 -4.39 4.21
C ILE A 64 12.30 -4.73 2.89
N SER A 65 12.03 -3.72 2.06
CA SER A 65 11.51 -3.94 0.71
C SER A 65 12.46 -4.80 -0.12
N GLY A 66 11.89 -5.72 -0.88
CA GLY A 66 12.60 -6.59 -1.82
C GLY A 66 12.81 -5.98 -3.21
N LEU A 67 12.25 -4.80 -3.45
CA LEU A 67 12.25 -4.14 -4.76
C LEU A 67 13.56 -3.40 -5.02
N LYS A 68 13.96 -3.36 -6.30
CA LYS A 68 15.09 -2.55 -6.76
C LYS A 68 14.68 -1.10 -6.92
N ASP A 69 15.65 -0.19 -6.80
CA ASP A 69 15.46 1.21 -7.19
C ASP A 69 15.07 1.37 -8.66
N ASN A 70 14.40 2.48 -8.98
CA ASN A 70 14.03 2.91 -10.33
C ASN A 70 13.14 1.91 -11.07
N ILE A 71 11.95 1.65 -10.50
CA ILE A 71 10.91 0.84 -11.14
C ILE A 71 10.03 1.74 -12.01
N SER A 72 9.81 1.33 -13.27
CA SER A 72 9.06 2.09 -14.27
C SER A 72 7.53 1.91 -14.19
N ILE A 73 7.03 1.35 -13.09
CA ILE A 73 5.62 1.09 -12.81
C ILE A 73 5.28 1.54 -11.39
N PRO A 74 4.02 1.93 -11.11
CA PRO A 74 3.65 2.43 -9.79
C PRO A 74 3.73 1.33 -8.74
N ILE A 75 4.15 1.72 -7.53
CA ILE A 75 4.24 0.84 -6.36
C ILE A 75 3.31 1.37 -5.27
N ILE A 76 2.48 0.50 -4.70
CA ILE A 76 1.68 0.80 -3.51
C ILE A 76 2.27 0.06 -2.31
N TYR A 77 2.58 0.80 -1.26
CA TYR A 77 2.94 0.29 0.05
C TYR A 77 1.77 0.46 1.03
N PRO A 78 0.96 -0.59 1.27
CA PRO A 78 -0.03 -0.58 2.34
C PRO A 78 0.61 -0.84 3.71
N PHE A 79 0.06 -0.21 4.75
CA PHE A 79 0.50 -0.36 6.14
C PHE A 79 -0.70 -0.52 7.07
N ASP A 80 -0.64 -1.46 7.99
CA ASP A 80 -1.58 -1.58 9.10
C ASP A 80 -1.01 -0.83 10.33
N PHE A 81 -1.82 0.00 10.97
CA PHE A 81 -1.40 0.88 12.09
C PHE A 81 -2.23 0.64 13.35
N VAL A 82 -2.66 -0.61 13.59
CA VAL A 82 -3.44 -1.06 14.75
C VAL A 82 -4.85 -0.46 14.84
N TYR A 83 -4.98 0.86 14.95
CA TYR A 83 -6.26 1.60 15.00
C TYR A 83 -6.72 2.10 13.63
N GLY A 84 -5.95 1.84 12.59
CA GLY A 84 -6.23 2.24 11.23
C GLY A 84 -5.21 1.68 10.25
N ALA A 85 -5.14 2.27 9.08
CA ALA A 85 -4.20 1.91 8.04
C ALA A 85 -3.69 3.15 7.30
N GLY A 86 -2.55 2.99 6.65
CA GLY A 86 -1.99 3.96 5.73
C GLY A 86 -1.59 3.34 4.40
N ALA A 87 -1.33 4.19 3.41
CA ALA A 87 -0.68 3.77 2.19
C ALA A 87 0.19 4.88 1.60
N ILE A 88 1.34 4.50 1.06
CA ILE A 88 2.20 5.34 0.22
C ILE A 88 2.17 4.81 -1.20
N VAL A 89 2.17 5.72 -2.18
CA VAL A 89 2.32 5.37 -3.60
C VAL A 89 3.60 5.99 -4.14
N ILE A 90 4.46 5.16 -4.71
CA ILE A 90 5.64 5.60 -5.45
C ILE A 90 5.25 5.70 -6.92
N LYS A 91 5.52 6.85 -7.52
CA LYS A 91 5.25 7.11 -8.93
C LYS A 91 6.28 6.34 -9.78
N PRO A 92 5.92 5.90 -11.00
CA PRO A 92 6.91 5.39 -11.96
C PRO A 92 8.13 6.32 -12.08
N ASP A 93 9.31 5.71 -12.13
CA ASP A 93 10.61 6.38 -12.33
C ASP A 93 11.05 7.32 -11.20
N ASP A 94 10.23 7.53 -10.16
CA ASP A 94 10.64 8.27 -8.96
C ASP A 94 11.54 7.39 -8.08
N LYS A 95 12.46 8.04 -7.37
CA LYS A 95 13.30 7.36 -6.38
C LYS A 95 12.44 6.83 -5.24
N ASN A 96 12.55 5.54 -4.95
CA ASN A 96 11.86 4.95 -3.81
C ASN A 96 12.66 5.16 -2.51
N GLU A 97 12.37 6.25 -1.79
CA GLU A 97 13.02 6.56 -0.52
C GLU A 97 12.72 5.55 0.61
N LEU A 98 11.73 4.67 0.43
CA LEU A 98 11.37 3.64 1.40
C LEU A 98 12.29 2.42 1.36
N HIS A 99 12.95 2.12 0.23
CA HIS A 99 13.72 0.88 0.06
C HIS A 99 14.80 0.64 1.12
N HIS A 100 15.38 1.69 1.69
CA HIS A 100 16.46 1.58 2.67
C HIS A 100 16.01 1.75 4.13
N LYS A 101 14.70 1.81 4.39
CA LYS A 101 14.17 1.96 5.75
C LYS A 101 14.02 0.58 6.39
N SER A 102 14.81 0.34 7.43
CA SER A 102 14.49 -0.71 8.41
C SER A 102 13.21 -0.36 9.14
N ASP A 103 12.44 -1.36 9.57
CA ASP A 103 11.18 -1.18 10.29
C ASP A 103 10.23 -0.21 9.57
N MET A 104 10.09 -0.42 8.25
CA MET A 104 9.40 0.50 7.34
C MET A 104 8.01 0.90 7.86
N ARG A 105 7.27 -0.06 8.42
CA ARG A 105 5.97 0.18 9.03
C ARG A 105 6.02 1.24 10.13
N PHE A 106 6.95 1.13 11.07
CA PHE A 106 7.09 2.11 12.14
C PHE A 106 7.63 3.45 11.62
N TRP A 107 8.63 3.43 10.75
CA TRP A 107 9.18 4.65 10.13
C TRP A 107 8.09 5.46 9.40
N VAL A 108 7.23 4.78 8.63
CA VAL A 108 6.13 5.44 7.92
C VAL A 108 5.07 5.96 8.90
N ALA A 109 4.78 5.25 9.99
CA ALA A 109 3.86 5.74 11.01
C ALA A 109 4.38 7.04 11.65
N GLU A 110 5.67 7.11 12.00
CA GLU A 110 6.31 8.33 12.52
C GLU A 110 6.29 9.46 11.48
N TYR A 111 6.62 9.15 10.22
CA TYR A 111 6.57 10.11 9.11
C TYR A 111 5.17 10.71 8.95
N MET A 112 4.14 9.87 8.87
CA MET A 112 2.76 10.33 8.67
C MET A 112 2.24 11.11 9.88
N ALA A 113 2.55 10.68 11.10
CA ALA A 113 2.17 11.40 12.32
C ALA A 113 2.85 12.77 12.39
N GLY A 114 4.16 12.83 12.13
CA GLY A 114 4.92 14.08 12.07
C GLY A 114 4.42 15.02 10.97
N TYR A 115 4.10 14.48 9.79
CA TYR A 115 3.52 15.25 8.70
C TYR A 115 2.16 15.85 9.10
N CYS A 116 1.26 15.06 9.70
CA CYS A 116 -0.03 15.58 10.17
C CYS A 116 0.15 16.67 11.23
N ALA A 117 1.07 16.49 12.19
CA ALA A 117 1.35 17.48 13.22
C ALA A 117 1.92 18.79 12.62
N PHE A 118 2.89 18.68 11.72
CA PHE A 118 3.52 19.85 11.07
C PHE A 118 2.52 20.67 10.26
N TRP A 119 1.64 20.01 9.50
CA TRP A 119 0.64 20.66 8.66
C TRP A 119 -0.70 20.91 9.36
N ASN A 120 -0.82 20.62 10.66
CA ASN A 120 -2.05 20.73 11.44
C ASN A 120 -3.26 20.02 10.78
N ILE A 121 -3.04 18.77 10.32
CA ILE A 121 -4.08 17.93 9.71
C ILE A 121 -4.92 17.30 10.83
N GLU A 122 -6.19 17.66 10.89
CA GLU A 122 -7.16 17.08 11.83
C GLU A 122 -7.45 15.60 11.53
N GLY A 123 -7.75 14.83 12.59
CA GLY A 123 -8.18 13.43 12.47
C GLY A 123 -7.05 12.41 12.34
N CYS A 124 -5.78 12.83 12.50
CA CYS A 124 -4.61 11.95 12.55
C CYS A 124 -4.17 11.59 13.99
N GLU A 125 -4.83 12.11 15.03
CA GLU A 125 -4.39 12.02 16.44
C GLU A 125 -4.30 10.56 16.90
N TRP A 126 -5.15 9.70 16.35
CA TRP A 126 -5.14 8.26 16.62
C TRP A 126 -3.84 7.57 16.21
N LEU A 127 -3.17 8.07 15.16
CA LEU A 127 -1.93 7.46 14.69
C LEU A 127 -0.84 7.71 15.72
N TYR A 128 -0.81 8.91 16.32
CA TYR A 128 0.10 9.22 17.43
C TYR A 128 -0.12 8.28 18.62
N SER A 129 -1.38 8.02 19.00
CA SER A 129 -1.72 7.05 20.05
C SER A 129 -1.33 5.62 19.70
N ALA A 130 -1.27 5.27 18.41
CA ALA A 130 -0.89 3.93 17.95
C ALA A 130 0.63 3.70 17.92
N LEU A 131 1.47 4.75 17.94
CA LEU A 131 2.91 4.63 17.70
C LEU A 131 3.61 3.63 18.64
N SER A 132 3.29 3.63 19.94
CA SER A 132 3.89 2.65 20.88
C SER A 132 3.53 1.22 20.49
N ALA A 133 2.26 0.96 20.17
CA ALA A 133 1.80 -0.36 19.78
C ALA A 133 2.42 -0.82 18.45
N ILE A 134 2.58 0.09 17.48
CA ILE A 134 3.24 -0.21 16.20
C ILE A 134 4.72 -0.55 16.44
N ARG A 135 5.41 0.23 17.29
CA ARG A 135 6.82 -0.02 17.66
C ARG A 135 7.01 -1.38 18.35
N GLU A 136 6.02 -1.82 19.12
CA GLU A 136 5.98 -3.15 19.75
C GLU A 136 5.60 -4.28 18.76
N GLY A 137 5.41 -3.98 17.48
CA GLY A 137 5.04 -4.96 16.46
C GLY A 137 3.57 -5.40 16.51
N LYS A 138 2.71 -4.73 17.30
CA LYS A 138 1.28 -5.10 17.38
C LYS A 138 0.58 -4.82 16.08
N THR A 139 -0.38 -5.65 15.70
CA THR A 139 -1.28 -5.47 14.55
C THR A 139 -2.73 -5.69 14.98
N SER A 140 -3.70 -5.43 14.09
CA SER A 140 -5.10 -5.80 14.31
C SER A 140 -5.75 -6.28 13.00
N GLU A 141 -6.69 -7.22 13.11
CA GLU A 141 -7.43 -7.72 11.96
C GLU A 141 -8.20 -6.60 11.24
N ALA A 142 -8.74 -5.64 11.99
CA ALA A 142 -9.43 -4.48 11.45
C ALA A 142 -8.48 -3.56 10.66
N ALA A 143 -7.25 -3.35 11.15
CA ALA A 143 -6.23 -2.56 10.45
C ALA A 143 -5.79 -3.24 9.15
N LEU A 144 -5.61 -4.56 9.17
CA LEU A 144 -5.30 -5.33 7.98
C LEU A 144 -6.44 -5.23 6.93
N LYS A 145 -7.70 -5.43 7.34
CA LYS A 145 -8.84 -5.25 6.43
C LYS A 145 -8.90 -3.84 5.84
N THR A 146 -8.69 -2.83 6.67
CA THR A 146 -8.69 -1.41 6.24
C THR A 146 -7.55 -1.13 5.26
N ALA A 147 -6.34 -1.64 5.52
CA ALA A 147 -5.19 -1.48 4.63
C ALA A 147 -5.43 -2.13 3.27
N ALA A 148 -5.98 -3.35 3.23
CA ALA A 148 -6.36 -4.02 2.00
C ALA A 148 -7.41 -3.22 1.20
N HIS A 149 -8.43 -2.70 1.88
CA HIS A 149 -9.49 -1.90 1.26
C HIS A 149 -8.95 -0.59 0.67
N VAL A 150 -8.16 0.16 1.43
CA VAL A 150 -7.50 1.40 0.96
C VAL A 150 -6.62 1.11 -0.25
N CYS A 151 -5.82 0.04 -0.19
CA CYS A 151 -4.94 -0.38 -1.27
C CYS A 151 -5.72 -0.68 -2.56
N ALA A 152 -6.81 -1.45 -2.47
CA ALA A 152 -7.63 -1.77 -3.65
C ALA A 152 -8.26 -0.52 -4.28
N ARG A 153 -8.71 0.44 -3.47
CA ARG A 153 -9.24 1.72 -3.97
C ARG A 153 -8.20 2.56 -4.68
N ILE A 154 -6.97 2.61 -4.15
CA ILE A 154 -5.84 3.27 -4.82
C ILE A 154 -5.55 2.57 -6.14
N ALA A 155 -5.49 1.24 -6.15
CA ALA A 155 -5.22 0.45 -7.35
C ALA A 155 -6.25 0.74 -8.47
N VAL A 156 -7.54 0.79 -8.13
CA VAL A 156 -8.61 1.19 -9.08
C VAL A 156 -8.31 2.56 -9.67
N ASN A 157 -8.00 3.56 -8.83
CA ASN A 157 -7.76 4.91 -9.31
C ASN A 157 -6.56 4.98 -10.25
N ILE A 158 -5.48 4.26 -9.98
CA ILE A 158 -4.33 4.18 -10.89
C ILE A 158 -4.76 3.52 -12.22
N ALA A 159 -5.44 2.37 -12.16
CA ALA A 159 -5.82 1.60 -13.34
C ALA A 159 -6.71 2.38 -14.32
N VAL A 160 -7.55 3.28 -13.80
CA VAL A 160 -8.43 4.13 -14.63
C VAL A 160 -7.91 5.58 -14.77
N ASN A 161 -6.64 5.82 -14.48
CA ASN A 161 -5.96 7.11 -14.62
C ASN A 161 -6.66 8.28 -13.88
N ARG A 162 -7.21 8.00 -12.70
CA ARG A 162 -7.73 9.01 -11.77
C ARG A 162 -6.60 9.56 -10.91
N LYS A 163 -6.85 10.72 -10.30
CA LYS A 163 -5.89 11.40 -9.42
C LYS A 163 -5.52 10.54 -8.21
N VAL A 164 -4.21 10.34 -8.02
CA VAL A 164 -3.62 9.63 -6.88
C VAL A 164 -2.61 10.53 -6.15
N LYS A 165 -2.49 10.35 -4.83
CA LYS A 165 -1.44 10.98 -4.02
C LYS A 165 -0.18 10.13 -4.14
N TYR A 166 0.89 10.71 -4.63
CA TYR A 166 2.22 10.12 -4.63
C TYR A 166 3.03 10.66 -3.45
N PHE A 167 3.99 9.86 -2.97
CA PHE A 167 4.97 10.29 -1.97
C PHE A 167 5.59 11.63 -2.38
N PRO A 168 5.75 12.63 -1.48
CA PRO A 168 5.65 12.57 -0.01
C PRO A 168 4.23 12.55 0.57
N LYS A 169 3.18 12.67 -0.26
CA LYS A 169 1.79 12.59 0.24
C LYS A 169 1.37 11.14 0.42
N PHE A 170 0.37 10.93 1.27
CA PHE A 170 -0.08 9.59 1.65
C PHE A 170 -1.60 9.52 1.86
N TYR A 171 -2.05 8.28 2.04
CA TYR A 171 -3.40 7.93 2.47
C TYR A 171 -3.36 7.47 3.91
N LEU A 172 -4.36 7.88 4.69
CA LEU A 172 -4.51 7.51 6.09
C LEU A 172 -6.01 7.31 6.36
N CYS A 173 -6.38 6.25 7.06
CA CYS A 173 -7.77 5.89 7.34
C CYS A 173 -7.85 5.18 8.70
N ARG A 174 -8.79 5.57 9.57
CA ARG A 174 -9.11 4.77 10.77
C ARG A 174 -9.73 3.44 10.36
N ASN A 175 -9.68 2.46 11.26
CA ASN A 175 -10.38 1.21 11.05
C ASN A 175 -11.85 1.50 10.74
N LEU A 176 -12.35 0.84 9.70
CA LEU A 176 -13.77 0.84 9.40
C LEU A 176 -14.49 0.14 10.56
N ASP A 177 -15.53 0.78 11.09
CA ASP A 177 -16.43 0.16 12.09
C ASP A 177 -17.18 -1.04 11.48
#